data_AF-A0A8S3Q2S9-F1
#
_entry.id   AF-A0A8S3Q2S9-F1
#
_cell.length_a   1.000
_cell.length_b   1.000
_cell.length_c   1.000
_cell.angle_alpha   90.00
_cell.angle_beta   90.00
_cell.angle_gamma   90.00
#
_symmetry.space_group_name_H-M   'P 1'
#
loop_
_entity.id
_entity.type
_entity.pdbx_description
1 polymer ?
#
loop_
_entity_poly.entity_id
_entity_poly.type
_entity_poly.pdbx_seq_one_letter_code
_entity_poly.pdbx_strand_id
1 'polypeptide(L)'
;MVLDNLISRCIIMIEDREEIVKPTTQRERNKVLLDILTERPYPTFHLFKDVLLESEPSNSCVKELVKKMMSTESRDAHISWQGHEIVLNKHKVKLQKNYMMFVHGVDSKTDITDHLYQSDVLSTEEKEEICNSSLTQQESNRLLYNKLIRKGGDAYTHLLEAVRHGEYQDVASEMEKTELSDQEIQLCQIGNYSRF
;
A
#
# COMPACT_ATOMS: atom_id res chain seq x y z
N MET A 1 4.37 2.01 15.43
CA MET A 1 4.24 0.57 15.76
C MET A 1 3.00 -0.06 15.15
N VAL A 2 1.77 0.26 15.60
CA VAL A 2 0.55 -0.30 14.95
C VAL A 2 0.45 0.12 13.48
N LEU A 3 0.57 1.42 13.17
CA LEU A 3 0.47 1.92 11.79
C LEU A 3 1.51 1.28 10.87
N ASP A 4 2.76 1.19 11.33
CA ASP A 4 3.85 0.60 10.53
C ASP A 4 3.63 -0.91 10.33
N ASN A 5 3.05 -1.61 11.30
CA ASN A 5 2.66 -3.02 11.16
C ASN A 5 1.50 -3.23 10.17
N LEU A 6 0.55 -2.29 10.10
CA LEU A 6 -0.52 -2.34 9.12
C LEU A 6 0.02 -2.11 7.69
N ILE A 7 0.98 -1.20 7.53
CA ILE A 7 1.64 -0.96 6.25
C ILE A 7 2.51 -2.15 5.86
N SER A 8 3.32 -2.70 6.77
CA SER A 8 4.21 -3.82 6.45
C SER A 8 3.46 -5.08 6.03
N ARG A 9 2.24 -5.28 6.54
CA ARG A 9 1.34 -6.40 6.17
C ARG A 9 0.40 -6.09 4.99
N CYS A 10 0.56 -4.94 4.34
CA CYS A 10 -0.30 -4.50 3.25
C CYS A 10 -1.80 -4.44 3.60
N ILE A 11 -2.13 -4.24 4.89
CA ILE A 11 -3.50 -4.06 5.39
C ILE A 11 -3.99 -2.66 5.04
N ILE A 12 -3.09 -1.68 5.13
CA ILE A 12 -3.27 -0.33 4.60
C ILE A 12 -2.12 -0.02 3.63
N MET A 13 -2.36 0.89 2.70
CA MET A 13 -1.34 1.26 1.73
C MET A 13 -0.41 2.32 2.29
N ILE A 14 0.83 2.38 1.79
CA ILE A 14 1.77 3.42 2.24
C ILE A 14 1.30 4.84 1.88
N GLU A 15 0.50 4.99 0.82
CA GLU A 15 -0.12 6.26 0.43
C GLU A 15 -1.15 6.76 1.47
N ASP A 16 -1.82 5.83 2.17
CA ASP A 16 -2.79 6.16 3.23
C ASP A 16 -2.09 6.80 4.45
N ARG A 17 -0.77 6.59 4.59
CA ARG A 17 0.00 7.03 5.76
C ARG A 17 -0.07 8.54 5.95
N GLU A 18 0.04 9.31 4.87
CA GLU A 18 0.05 10.77 4.94
C GLU A 18 -1.28 11.31 5.46
N GLU A 19 -2.40 10.74 5.00
CA GLU A 19 -3.74 11.12 5.45
C GLU A 19 -3.95 10.77 6.92
N ILE A 20 -3.44 9.61 7.36
CA ILE A 20 -3.56 9.16 8.75
C ILE A 20 -2.71 10.03 9.70
N VAL A 21 -1.53 10.49 9.28
CA VAL A 21 -0.64 11.29 10.16
C VAL A 21 -0.98 12.78 10.16
N LYS A 22 -1.70 13.27 9.16
CA LYS A 22 -2.07 14.69 8.99
C LYS A 22 -2.83 15.27 10.19
N PRO A 23 -3.83 14.60 10.80
CA PRO A 23 -4.47 15.10 12.02
C PRO A 23 -3.50 15.23 13.19
N THR A 24 -3.69 16.22 14.05
CA THR A 24 -2.79 16.47 15.18
C THR A 24 -3.11 15.63 16.41
N THR A 25 -4.37 15.18 16.55
CA THR A 25 -4.81 14.40 17.71
C THR A 25 -4.90 12.90 17.42
N GLN A 26 -4.54 12.07 18.40
CA GLN A 26 -4.66 10.61 18.26
C GLN A 26 -6.09 10.16 17.93
N ARG A 27 -7.10 10.85 18.48
CA ARG A 27 -8.51 10.53 18.23
C ARG A 27 -8.89 10.70 16.77
N GLU A 28 -8.44 11.79 16.13
CA GLU A 28 -8.72 12.04 14.72
C GLU A 28 -7.92 11.10 13.82
N ARG A 29 -6.65 10.83 14.15
CA ARG A 29 -5.84 9.83 13.41
C ARG A 29 -6.48 8.45 13.45
N ASN A 30 -6.98 8.03 14.62
CA ASN A 30 -7.71 6.78 14.77
C ASN A 30 -9.00 6.77 13.95
N LYS A 31 -9.70 7.91 13.87
CA LYS A 31 -10.91 8.02 13.04
C LYS A 31 -10.57 7.84 11.56
N VAL A 32 -9.57 8.55 11.03
CA VAL A 32 -9.15 8.42 9.64
C VAL A 32 -8.71 6.99 9.32
N LEU A 33 -7.93 6.36 10.21
CA LEU A 33 -7.55 4.95 10.06
C LEU A 33 -8.77 4.02 9.98
N LEU A 34 -9.76 4.21 10.86
CA LEU A 34 -10.98 3.41 10.84
C LEU A 34 -11.81 3.66 9.57
N ASP A 35 -11.93 4.91 9.14
CA ASP A 35 -12.62 5.27 7.90
C ASP A 35 -11.97 4.53 6.70
N ILE A 36 -10.65 4.57 6.58
CA ILE A 36 -9.89 3.81 5.56
C ILE A 36 -10.15 2.30 5.67
N LEU A 37 -10.11 1.73 6.87
CA LEU A 37 -10.31 0.30 7.08
C LEU A 37 -11.75 -0.15 6.75
N THR A 38 -12.76 0.72 6.91
CA THR A 38 -14.14 0.39 6.56
C THR A 38 -14.38 0.27 5.06
N GLU A 39 -13.52 0.88 4.25
CA GLU A 39 -13.57 0.75 2.79
C GLU A 39 -12.86 -0.52 2.30
N ARG A 40 -12.07 -1.18 3.15
CA ARG A 40 -11.30 -2.38 2.77
C ARG A 40 -12.13 -3.67 2.87
N PRO A 41 -11.74 -4.74 2.15
CA PRO A 41 -12.45 -6.02 2.21
C PRO A 41 -12.54 -6.56 3.64
N TYR A 42 -13.65 -7.23 3.97
CA TYR A 42 -13.93 -7.76 5.31
C TYR A 42 -12.77 -8.53 5.97
N PRO A 43 -11.97 -9.37 5.27
CA PRO A 43 -10.80 -10.03 5.86
C PRO A 43 -9.74 -9.08 6.44
N THR A 44 -9.67 -7.84 5.93
CA THR A 44 -8.81 -6.77 6.45
C THR A 44 -9.10 -6.47 7.93
N PHE A 45 -10.36 -6.59 8.35
CA PHE A 45 -10.75 -6.36 9.74
C PHE A 45 -10.17 -7.39 10.70
N HIS A 46 -10.16 -8.67 10.31
CA HIS A 46 -9.54 -9.73 11.10
C HIS A 46 -8.02 -9.54 11.20
N LEU A 47 -7.37 -9.14 10.10
CA LEU A 47 -5.93 -8.84 10.10
C LEU A 47 -5.60 -7.62 10.97
N PHE A 48 -6.42 -6.57 10.93
CA PHE A 48 -6.28 -5.40 11.80
C PHE A 48 -6.34 -5.79 13.27
N LYS A 49 -7.30 -6.64 13.65
CA LYS A 49 -7.42 -7.18 15.01
C LYS A 49 -6.15 -7.93 15.44
N ASP A 50 -5.62 -8.80 14.59
CA ASP A 50 -4.39 -9.55 14.88
C ASP A 50 -3.20 -8.58 15.08
N VAL A 51 -3.07 -7.55 14.22
CA VAL A 51 -2.04 -6.52 14.38
C VAL A 51 -2.19 -5.74 15.69
N LEU A 52 -3.41 -5.41 16.12
CA LEU A 52 -3.64 -4.76 17.41
C LEU A 52 -3.17 -5.63 18.58
N LEU A 53 -3.52 -6.91 18.58
CA LEU A 53 -3.14 -7.85 19.63
C LEU A 53 -1.62 -8.10 19.66
N GLU A 54 -0.98 -8.18 18.50
CA GLU A 54 0.47 -8.41 18.41
C GLU A 54 1.29 -7.17 18.74
N SER A 55 0.79 -5.98 18.39
CA SER A 55 1.47 -4.72 18.72
C SER A 55 1.37 -4.42 20.22
N GLU A 56 0.26 -4.79 20.86
CA GLU A 56 -0.03 -4.44 22.25
C GLU A 56 -0.46 -5.68 23.08
N PRO A 57 0.36 -6.74 23.16
CA PRO A 57 -0.04 -8.04 23.71
C PRO A 57 -0.29 -8.03 25.21
N SER A 58 0.20 -7.02 25.93
CA SER A 58 0.00 -6.85 27.37
C SER A 58 -1.12 -5.86 27.70
N ASN A 59 -1.68 -5.17 26.71
CA ASN A 59 -2.63 -4.08 26.92
C ASN A 59 -4.06 -4.63 27.11
N SER A 60 -4.56 -4.57 28.35
CA SER A 60 -5.90 -5.06 28.70
C SER A 60 -7.02 -4.31 27.97
N CYS A 61 -6.85 -3.00 27.71
CA CYS A 61 -7.82 -2.21 26.97
C CYS A 61 -7.93 -2.67 25.51
N VAL A 62 -6.81 -2.97 24.86
CA VAL A 62 -6.81 -3.51 23.49
C VAL A 62 -7.45 -4.89 23.44
N LYS A 63 -7.14 -5.77 24.40
CA LYS A 63 -7.77 -7.10 24.50
C LYS A 63 -9.28 -7.02 24.67
N GLU A 64 -9.76 -6.16 25.57
CA GLU A 64 -11.20 -5.97 25.78
C GLU A 64 -11.88 -5.30 24.58
N LEU A 65 -11.21 -4.37 23.90
CA LEU A 65 -11.71 -3.78 22.66
C LEU A 65 -11.89 -4.84 21.56
N VAL A 66 -10.86 -5.65 21.32
CA VAL A 66 -10.89 -6.75 20.36
C VAL A 66 -11.98 -7.76 20.72
N LYS A 67 -12.09 -8.14 22.01
CA LYS A 67 -13.14 -9.03 22.49
C LYS A 67 -14.54 -8.47 22.22
N LYS A 68 -14.76 -7.17 22.44
CA LYS A 68 -16.03 -6.50 22.13
C LYS A 68 -16.32 -6.52 20.64
N MET A 69 -15.34 -6.20 19.79
CA MET A 69 -15.46 -6.28 18.34
C MET A 69 -15.94 -7.66 17.87
N MET A 70 -15.34 -8.74 18.40
CA MET A 70 -15.73 -10.12 18.08
C MET A 70 -17.10 -10.52 18.65
N SER A 71 -17.49 -9.94 19.80
CA SER A 71 -18.77 -10.26 20.44
C SER A 71 -19.96 -9.63 19.70
N THR A 72 -19.75 -8.49 19.04
CA THR A 72 -20.76 -7.81 18.19
C THR A 72 -20.94 -8.44 16.81
N GLU A 73 -20.07 -9.36 16.38
CA GLU A 73 -20.26 -10.11 15.12
C GLU A 73 -21.46 -11.08 15.18
N SER A 74 -22.01 -11.32 16.38
CA SER A 74 -23.20 -12.14 16.58
C SER A 74 -24.47 -11.28 16.66
N ARG A 75 -25.04 -10.92 15.50
CA ARG A 75 -26.51 -10.90 15.23
C ARG A 75 -26.91 -10.28 13.89
N ASP A 76 -26.12 -9.38 13.31
CA ASP A 76 -26.54 -8.61 12.12
C ASP A 76 -25.59 -8.72 10.90
N ALA A 77 -24.50 -9.49 10.97
CA ALA A 77 -23.48 -9.53 9.91
C ALA A 77 -23.84 -10.38 8.67
N HIS A 78 -25.13 -10.61 8.42
CA HIS A 78 -25.63 -10.96 7.08
C HIS A 78 -26.01 -9.68 6.31
N ILE A 79 -25.23 -8.62 6.48
CA ILE A 79 -25.25 -7.49 5.57
C ILE A 79 -24.54 -7.99 4.31
N SER A 80 -25.29 -8.12 3.23
CA SER A 80 -24.71 -8.28 1.90
C SER A 80 -23.80 -7.08 1.65
N TRP A 81 -22.50 -7.29 1.76
CA TRP A 81 -21.50 -6.35 1.26
C TRP A 81 -21.66 -6.28 -0.27
N GLN A 82 -22.59 -5.45 -0.74
CA GLN A 82 -22.71 -5.03 -2.14
C GLN A 82 -21.86 -3.78 -2.42
N GLY A 83 -21.00 -3.38 -1.49
CA GLY A 83 -20.18 -2.17 -1.58
C GLY A 83 -18.75 -2.50 -1.99
N HIS A 84 -18.40 -2.17 -3.24
CA HIS A 84 -17.06 -1.97 -3.79
C HIS A 84 -16.01 -3.04 -3.43
N GLU A 85 -15.79 -3.98 -4.35
CA GLU A 85 -14.58 -4.84 -4.37
C GLU A 85 -13.33 -3.96 -4.46
N ILE A 86 -12.68 -3.70 -3.33
CA ILE A 86 -11.31 -3.18 -3.33
C ILE A 86 -10.38 -4.38 -3.54
N VAL A 87 -10.13 -4.69 -4.81
CA VAL A 87 -9.12 -5.67 -5.22
C VAL A 87 -7.76 -5.05 -5.03
N LEU A 88 -7.00 -5.54 -4.06
CA LEU A 88 -5.61 -5.11 -3.91
C LEU A 88 -4.80 -5.74 -5.05
N ASN A 89 -4.36 -4.95 -6.03
CA ASN A 89 -3.64 -5.57 -7.14
C ASN A 89 -2.24 -6.06 -6.72
N LYS A 90 -1.84 -7.25 -7.19
CA LYS A 90 -0.53 -7.87 -6.86
C LYS A 90 0.66 -6.93 -7.07
N HIS A 91 0.63 -6.09 -8.11
CA HIS A 91 1.69 -5.12 -8.37
C HIS A 91 1.78 -4.02 -7.29
N LYS A 92 0.66 -3.59 -6.70
CA LYS A 92 0.65 -2.62 -5.60
C LYS A 92 1.30 -3.20 -4.35
N VAL A 93 1.00 -4.47 -4.04
CA VAL A 93 1.66 -5.20 -2.93
C VAL A 93 3.16 -5.30 -3.18
N LYS A 94 3.59 -5.69 -4.39
CA LYS A 94 5.02 -5.76 -4.72
C LYS A 94 5.70 -4.40 -4.62
N LEU A 95 5.09 -3.34 -5.14
CA LEU A 95 5.58 -1.98 -4.96
C LEU A 95 5.75 -1.66 -3.46
N GLN A 96 4.73 -1.95 -2.64
CA GLN A 96 4.74 -1.61 -1.21
C GLN A 96 5.84 -2.31 -0.44
N LYS A 97 6.02 -3.61 -0.68
CA LYS A 97 7.09 -4.39 -0.03
C LYS A 97 8.48 -3.91 -0.41
N ASN A 98 8.63 -3.36 -1.62
CA ASN A 98 9.92 -2.86 -2.12
C ASN A 98 10.12 -1.35 -1.95
N TYR A 99 9.17 -0.65 -1.33
CA TYR A 99 9.18 0.80 -1.20
C TYR A 99 10.51 1.33 -0.64
N MET A 100 10.99 0.77 0.47
CA MET A 100 12.20 1.27 1.12
C MET A 100 13.45 1.07 0.24
N MET A 101 13.54 -0.10 -0.40
CA MET A 101 14.64 -0.42 -1.32
C MET A 101 14.63 0.54 -2.51
N PHE A 102 13.47 0.78 -3.12
CA PHE A 102 13.35 1.70 -4.24
C PHE A 102 13.68 3.15 -3.82
N VAL A 103 13.06 3.65 -2.75
CA VAL A 103 13.21 5.04 -2.31
C VAL A 103 14.65 5.39 -1.92
N HIS A 104 15.40 4.46 -1.35
CA HIS A 104 16.77 4.72 -0.88
C HIS A 104 17.85 4.21 -1.84
N GLY A 105 17.52 3.26 -2.72
CA GLY A 105 18.50 2.53 -3.54
C GLY A 105 18.57 2.94 -5.00
N VAL A 106 17.66 3.80 -5.47
CA VAL A 106 17.53 4.15 -6.90
C VAL A 106 17.62 5.66 -7.08
N ASP A 107 18.32 6.15 -8.10
CA ASP A 107 18.15 7.51 -8.60
C ASP A 107 17.13 7.49 -9.75
N SER A 108 15.92 7.96 -9.48
CA SER A 108 14.85 7.91 -10.47
C SER A 108 14.79 9.12 -11.39
N LYS A 109 15.50 10.23 -11.10
CA LYS A 109 15.30 11.52 -11.77
C LYS A 109 15.73 11.55 -13.23
N THR A 110 16.55 10.59 -13.65
CA THR A 110 17.13 10.51 -14.99
C THR A 110 16.40 9.43 -15.79
N ASP A 111 17.11 8.33 -16.10
CA ASP A 111 16.71 7.33 -17.09
C ASP A 111 15.37 6.67 -16.75
N ILE A 112 15.07 6.50 -15.46
CA ILE A 112 13.83 5.87 -15.02
C ILE A 112 12.61 6.76 -15.30
N THR A 113 12.65 8.02 -14.88
CA THR A 113 11.54 8.95 -15.13
C THR A 113 11.40 9.23 -16.62
N ASP A 114 12.51 9.31 -17.36
CA ASP A 114 12.50 9.49 -18.81
C ASP A 114 11.86 8.30 -19.53
N HIS A 115 12.21 7.08 -19.15
CA HIS A 115 11.60 5.87 -19.72
C HIS A 115 10.10 5.79 -19.44
N LEU A 116 9.70 6.09 -18.21
CA LEU A 116 8.28 6.08 -17.81
C LEU A 116 7.47 7.17 -18.52
N TYR A 117 8.07 8.32 -18.81
CA TYR A 117 7.47 9.34 -19.65
C TYR A 117 7.34 8.89 -21.11
N GLN A 118 8.41 8.31 -21.69
CA GLN A 118 8.40 7.80 -23.06
C GLN A 118 7.42 6.64 -23.27
N SER A 119 7.11 5.90 -22.21
CA SER A 119 6.15 4.79 -22.21
C SER A 119 4.72 5.24 -21.89
N ASP A 120 4.42 6.54 -21.91
CA ASP A 120 3.13 7.15 -21.59
C ASP A 120 2.59 6.83 -20.18
N VAL A 121 3.46 6.35 -19.27
CA VAL A 121 3.09 6.11 -17.87
C VAL A 121 3.00 7.45 -17.12
N LEU A 122 3.93 8.37 -17.35
CA LEU A 122 3.95 9.69 -16.74
C LEU A 122 3.53 10.77 -17.75
N SER A 123 2.74 11.74 -17.30
CA SER A 123 2.52 12.96 -18.05
C SER A 123 3.76 13.87 -17.99
N THR A 124 3.79 14.89 -18.85
CA THR A 124 4.85 15.92 -18.83
C THR A 124 4.90 16.63 -17.48
N GLU A 125 3.73 17.00 -16.95
CA GLU A 125 3.61 17.67 -15.65
C GLU A 125 4.13 16.78 -14.51
N GLU A 126 3.79 15.48 -14.52
CA GLU A 126 4.26 14.53 -13.51
C GLU A 126 5.78 14.35 -13.57
N LYS A 127 6.34 14.24 -14.78
CA LYS A 127 7.79 14.17 -14.97
C LYS A 127 8.49 15.42 -14.45
N GLU A 128 7.99 16.61 -14.75
CA GLU A 128 8.56 17.86 -14.25
C GLU A 128 8.50 17.97 -12.72
N GLU A 129 7.39 17.54 -12.12
CA GLU A 129 7.22 17.50 -10.66
C GLU A 129 8.27 16.60 -9.99
N ILE A 130 8.51 15.41 -10.56
CA ILE A 130 9.47 14.42 -10.06
C ILE A 130 10.91 14.90 -10.26
N CYS A 131 11.24 15.39 -11.45
CA CYS A 131 12.58 15.87 -11.79
C CYS A 131 12.93 17.23 -11.15
N ASN A 132 12.03 17.84 -10.38
CA ASN A 132 12.26 19.11 -9.72
C ASN A 132 13.57 19.11 -8.91
N SER A 133 14.46 20.06 -9.21
CA SER A 133 15.78 20.16 -8.59
C SER A 133 15.75 20.50 -7.10
N SER A 134 14.63 21.02 -6.59
CA SER A 134 14.48 21.32 -5.15
C SER A 134 14.22 20.08 -4.29
N LEU A 135 13.77 18.98 -4.90
CA LEU A 135 13.52 17.73 -4.19
C LEU A 135 14.81 16.94 -3.99
N THR A 136 14.97 16.33 -2.82
CA THR A 136 15.99 15.29 -2.63
C THR A 136 15.68 14.06 -3.49
N GLN A 137 16.67 13.21 -3.73
CA GLN A 137 16.48 11.93 -4.45
C GLN A 137 15.37 11.09 -3.79
N GLN A 138 15.37 11.00 -2.46
CA GLN A 138 14.36 10.24 -1.73
C GLN A 138 12.96 10.83 -1.90
N GLU A 139 12.80 12.15 -1.83
CA GLU A 139 11.50 12.80 -2.04
C GLU A 139 11.00 12.60 -3.47
N SER A 140 11.87 12.71 -4.46
CA SER A 140 11.57 12.42 -5.86
C SER A 140 11.10 10.97 -6.04
N ASN A 141 11.82 10.00 -5.46
CA ASN A 141 11.45 8.60 -5.54
C ASN A 141 10.11 8.31 -4.86
N ARG A 142 9.84 8.96 -3.72
CA ARG A 142 8.54 8.85 -3.04
C ARG A 142 7.41 9.41 -3.90
N LEU A 143 7.64 10.56 -4.52
CA LEU A 143 6.66 11.17 -5.41
C LEU A 143 6.37 10.27 -6.61
N LEU A 144 7.42 9.79 -7.30
CA LEU A 144 7.28 8.83 -8.40
C LEU A 144 6.51 7.59 -7.96
N TYR A 145 6.89 7.01 -6.82
CA TYR A 145 6.22 5.85 -6.25
C TYR A 145 4.71 6.09 -6.02
N ASN A 146 4.35 7.24 -5.42
CA ASN A 146 2.96 7.63 -5.17
C ASN A 146 2.15 7.82 -6.46
N LYS A 147 2.78 8.21 -7.57
CA LYS A 147 2.10 8.25 -8.88
C LYS A 147 1.91 6.83 -9.42
N LEU A 148 2.93 5.99 -9.37
CA LEU A 148 2.90 4.64 -9.96
C LEU A 148 1.90 3.70 -9.28
N ILE A 149 1.77 3.77 -7.95
CA ILE A 149 0.81 2.92 -7.21
C ILE A 149 -0.65 3.17 -7.63
N ARG A 150 -0.94 4.33 -8.24
CA ARG A 150 -2.28 4.71 -8.72
C ARG A 150 -2.51 4.35 -10.20
N LYS A 151 -1.44 4.14 -10.98
CA LYS A 151 -1.50 3.91 -12.43
C LYS A 151 -1.62 2.44 -12.84
N GLY A 152 -1.49 1.51 -11.89
CA GLY A 152 -1.84 0.11 -12.11
C GLY A 152 -0.68 -0.79 -12.54
N GLY A 153 -1.01 -1.93 -13.16
CA GLY A 153 -0.06 -3.01 -13.44
C GLY A 153 0.94 -2.70 -14.54
N ASP A 154 0.48 -2.02 -15.60
CA ASP A 154 1.33 -1.67 -16.73
C ASP A 154 2.43 -0.68 -16.31
N ALA A 155 2.09 0.27 -15.44
CA ALA A 155 3.04 1.20 -14.84
C ALA A 155 4.13 0.48 -14.01
N TYR A 156 3.77 -0.61 -13.32
CA TYR A 156 4.75 -1.44 -12.60
C TYR A 156 5.67 -2.20 -13.54
N THR A 157 5.14 -2.75 -14.65
CA THR A 157 5.95 -3.44 -15.66
C THR A 157 6.98 -2.47 -16.28
N HIS A 158 6.54 -1.29 -16.70
CA HIS A 158 7.45 -0.27 -17.25
C HIS A 158 8.44 0.25 -16.21
N LEU A 159 8.07 0.33 -14.93
CA LEU A 159 9.02 0.62 -13.87
C LEU A 159 10.12 -0.45 -13.79
N LEU A 160 9.75 -1.73 -13.78
CA LEU A 160 10.73 -2.82 -13.74
C LEU A 160 11.65 -2.79 -14.95
N GLU A 161 11.11 -2.54 -16.15
CA GLU A 161 11.91 -2.37 -17.37
C GLU A 161 12.88 -1.20 -17.24
N ALA A 162 12.40 -0.04 -16.82
CA ALA A 162 13.22 1.16 -16.62
C ALA A 162 14.37 0.92 -15.63
N VAL A 163 14.07 0.33 -14.47
CA VAL A 163 15.05 0.01 -13.42
C VAL A 163 16.04 -1.05 -13.91
N ARG A 164 15.59 -2.02 -14.72
CA ARG A 164 16.42 -3.09 -15.29
C ARG A 164 17.37 -2.60 -16.38
N HIS A 165 16.93 -1.64 -17.20
CA HIS A 165 17.73 -1.08 -18.28
C HIS A 165 18.76 -0.05 -17.82
N GLY A 166 18.58 0.52 -16.63
CA GLY A 166 19.58 1.37 -15.98
C GLY A 166 20.62 0.57 -15.19
N GLU A 167 21.24 1.21 -14.20
CA GLU A 167 22.28 0.62 -13.35
C GLU A 167 21.71 -0.23 -12.19
N TYR A 168 20.39 -0.39 -12.12
CA TYR A 168 19.68 -0.95 -10.96
C TYR A 168 19.11 -2.35 -11.23
N GLN A 169 19.77 -3.14 -12.08
CA GLN A 169 19.31 -4.49 -12.45
C GLN A 169 19.07 -5.41 -11.23
N ASP A 170 19.90 -5.29 -10.20
CA ASP A 170 19.72 -6.04 -8.95
C ASP A 170 18.42 -5.64 -8.24
N VAL A 171 18.12 -4.34 -8.18
CA VAL A 171 16.87 -3.82 -7.59
C VAL A 171 15.67 -4.34 -8.37
N ALA A 172 15.69 -4.28 -9.71
CA ALA A 172 14.61 -4.81 -10.53
C ALA A 172 14.40 -6.32 -10.30
N SER A 173 15.50 -7.07 -10.19
CA SER A 173 15.46 -8.51 -9.95
C SER A 173 14.86 -8.86 -8.58
N GLU A 174 15.23 -8.13 -7.53
CA GLU A 174 14.68 -8.33 -6.19
C GLU A 174 13.20 -7.92 -6.10
N MET A 175 12.81 -6.83 -6.78
CA MET A 175 11.40 -6.43 -6.88
C MET A 175 10.56 -7.50 -7.58
N GLU A 176 11.07 -8.10 -8.64
CA GLU A 176 10.38 -9.13 -9.42
C GLU A 176 10.22 -10.43 -8.62
N LYS A 177 11.27 -10.86 -7.91
CA LYS A 177 11.29 -12.04 -7.03
C LYS A 177 10.48 -11.88 -5.75
N THR A 178 10.04 -10.67 -5.42
CA THR A 178 9.28 -10.43 -4.18
C THR A 178 8.05 -11.33 -4.11
N GLU A 179 8.07 -12.26 -3.16
CA GLU A 179 7.00 -13.19 -2.91
C GLU A 179 5.86 -12.51 -2.13
N LEU A 180 4.64 -12.89 -2.47
CA LEU A 180 3.45 -12.51 -1.72
C LEU A 180 3.10 -13.66 -0.78
N SER A 181 2.83 -13.34 0.49
CA SER A 181 2.31 -14.31 1.45
C SER A 181 0.89 -14.72 1.08
N ASP A 182 0.43 -15.87 1.58
CA ASP A 182 -0.94 -16.33 1.36
C ASP A 182 -1.98 -15.29 1.81
N GLN A 183 -1.68 -14.55 2.89
CA GLN A 183 -2.53 -13.45 3.38
C GLN A 183 -2.59 -12.29 2.37
N GLU A 184 -1.45 -11.89 1.81
CA GLU A 184 -1.39 -10.83 0.78
C GLU A 184 -2.07 -11.29 -0.51
N ILE A 185 -1.91 -12.55 -0.90
CA ILE A 185 -2.59 -13.16 -2.05
C ILE A 185 -4.11 -13.14 -1.84
N GLN A 186 -4.59 -13.50 -0.64
CA GLN A 186 -6.01 -13.44 -0.30
C GLN A 186 -6.55 -12.01 -0.40
N LEU A 187 -5.84 -11.01 0.14
CA LEU A 187 -6.21 -9.60 -0.01
C LEU A 187 -6.25 -9.16 -1.49
N CYS A 188 -5.45 -9.78 -2.36
CA CYS A 188 -5.47 -9.54 -3.80
C CYS A 188 -6.59 -10.27 -4.56
N GLN A 189 -7.18 -11.32 -4.00
CA GLN A 189 -8.10 -12.23 -4.69
C GLN A 189 -9.58 -11.96 -4.43
N ILE A 190 -9.91 -11.06 -3.51
CA ILE A 190 -11.30 -10.65 -3.20
C ILE A 190 -11.81 -9.70 -4.28
N GLY A 191 -11.81 -10.20 -5.52
CA GLY A 191 -12.06 -9.48 -6.77
C GLY A 191 -12.52 -10.35 -7.94
N ASN A 192 -12.66 -11.66 -7.75
CA ASN A 192 -12.86 -12.62 -8.84
C ASN A 192 -14.02 -13.61 -8.64
N TYR A 193 -14.89 -13.39 -7.65
CA TYR A 193 -16.07 -14.26 -7.42
C TYR A 193 -17.40 -13.55 -7.68
N SER A 194 -17.50 -12.80 -8.78
CA SER A 194 -18.77 -12.25 -9.28
C SER A 194 -18.83 -12.25 -10.81
N ARG A 195 -18.66 -13.43 -11.44
CA ARG A 195 -19.17 -13.71 -12.79
C ARG A 195 -19.58 -15.18 -12.91
N PHE A 196 -20.81 -15.47 -12.48
CA PHE A 196 -21.63 -16.55 -13.04
C PHE A 196 -23.01 -15.99 -13.36
#